data_AF-A0A432QGM3-F1
#
_entry.id   AF-A0A432QGM3-F1
#
_cell.length_a   1.000
_cell.length_b   1.000
_cell.length_c   1.000
_cell.angle_alpha   90.00
_cell.angle_beta   90.00
_cell.angle_gamma   90.00
#
_symmetry.space_group_name_H-M   'P 1'
#
loop_
_entity.id
_entity.type
_entity.pdbx_description
1 polymer ?
#
loop_
_entity_poly.entity_id
_entity_poly.type
_entity_poly.pdbx_seq_one_letter_code
_entity_poly.pdbx_strand_id
1 'polypeptide(L)'
;MVAEQVSLLQQVDLVSLRDFVTRRFKEDGGFAATPMLVHTLSDTYYAIEILAIVQKLLNDGCAESFLVHEATQAYLVGFARQKNTIPARIKCQLTALLHRFSLPVK
;
A
#
# COMPACT_ATOMS: atom_id res chain seq x y z
N MET A 1 -16.76 12.70 15.87
CA MET A 1 -15.38 12.50 15.36
C MET A 1 -15.33 11.96 13.93
N VAL A 2 -16.11 10.97 13.52
CA VAL A 2 -16.03 10.43 12.13
C VAL A 2 -16.50 11.44 11.07
N ALA A 3 -17.60 12.17 11.32
CA ALA A 3 -18.16 13.13 10.36
C ALA A 3 -17.22 14.32 10.04
N GLU A 4 -16.37 14.71 10.99
CA GLU A 4 -15.44 15.83 10.85
C GLU A 4 -14.21 15.46 10.00
N GLN A 5 -13.74 14.20 10.11
CA GLN A 5 -12.66 13.69 9.24
C GLN A 5 -13.11 13.54 7.78
N VAL A 6 -14.39 13.21 7.54
CA VAL A 6 -14.95 13.17 6.18
C VAL A 6 -14.96 14.56 5.54
N SER A 7 -15.18 15.62 6.32
CA SER A 7 -15.19 17.01 5.84
C SER A 7 -13.81 17.51 5.38
N LEU A 8 -12.71 17.01 5.95
CA LEU A 8 -11.35 17.38 5.52
C LEU A 8 -10.93 16.65 4.25
N LEU A 9 -11.36 15.40 4.07
CA LEU A 9 -11.07 14.62 2.86
C LEU A 9 -11.75 15.22 1.61
N GLN A 10 -12.83 15.99 1.78
CA GLN A 10 -13.47 16.74 0.69
C GLN A 10 -12.57 17.84 0.09
N GLN A 11 -11.47 18.20 0.75
CA GLN A 11 -10.50 19.19 0.26
C GLN A 11 -9.31 18.55 -0.47
N VAL A 12 -9.21 17.22 -0.47
CA VAL A 12 -8.09 16.50 -1.08
C VAL A 12 -8.44 16.12 -2.52
N ASP A 13 -7.59 16.51 -3.47
CA ASP A 13 -7.67 16.00 -4.83
C ASP A 13 -7.26 14.52 -4.87
N LEU A 14 -8.27 13.65 -4.83
CA LEU A 14 -8.11 12.20 -4.80
C LEU A 14 -7.44 11.66 -6.07
N VAL A 15 -7.65 12.30 -7.22
CA VAL A 15 -7.07 11.89 -8.50
C VAL A 15 -5.57 12.18 -8.48
N SER A 16 -5.18 13.41 -8.11
CA SER A 16 -3.78 13.78 -7.97
C SER A 16 -3.07 12.95 -6.90
N LEU A 17 -3.75 12.64 -5.79
CA LEU A 17 -3.21 11.77 -4.74
C LEU A 17 -2.95 10.35 -5.26
N ARG A 18 -3.92 9.74 -5.96
CA ARG A 18 -3.75 8.43 -6.60
C ARG A 18 -2.54 8.44 -7.53
N ASP A 19 -2.46 9.42 -8.42
CA ASP A 19 -1.39 9.51 -9.42
C ASP A 19 -0.01 9.73 -8.79
N PHE A 20 0.05 10.46 -7.67
CA PHE A 20 1.26 10.59 -6.87
C PHE A 20 1.67 9.26 -6.23
N VAL A 21 0.73 8.55 -5.61
CA VAL A 21 1.02 7.28 -4.93
C VAL A 21 1.42 6.20 -5.92
N THR A 22 0.76 6.13 -7.08
CA THR A 22 1.13 5.20 -8.16
C THR A 22 2.55 5.44 -8.66
N ARG A 23 3.00 6.70 -8.79
CA ARG A 23 4.37 7.04 -9.19
C ARG A 23 5.45 6.61 -8.18
N ARG A 24 5.07 6.22 -6.97
CA ARG A 24 5.99 5.69 -5.96
C ARG A 24 6.27 4.19 -6.15
N PHE A 25 5.51 3.49 -6.99
CA PHE A 25 5.71 2.08 -7.31
C PHE A 25 7.04 1.84 -8.00
N LYS A 26 7.68 0.71 -7.69
CA LYS A 26 8.97 0.28 -8.22
C LYS A 26 8.82 -1.05 -8.96
N GLU A 27 9.72 -1.30 -9.91
CA GLU A 27 9.71 -2.50 -10.75
C GLU A 27 9.75 -3.81 -9.94
N ASP A 28 10.39 -3.76 -8.76
CA ASP A 28 10.48 -4.88 -7.81
C ASP A 28 9.20 -5.15 -7.00
N GLY A 29 8.16 -4.33 -7.15
CA GLY A 29 6.89 -4.48 -6.45
C GLY A 29 6.74 -3.66 -5.16
N GLY A 30 7.76 -2.92 -4.73
CA GLY A 30 7.68 -2.04 -3.57
C GLY A 30 7.15 -0.63 -3.90
N PHE A 31 6.74 0.12 -2.88
CA PHE A 31 6.53 1.56 -3.00
C PHE A 31 7.57 2.31 -2.15
N ALA A 32 8.15 3.37 -2.70
CA ALA A 32 9.02 4.29 -1.97
C ALA A 32 8.24 5.41 -1.30
N ALA A 33 8.83 6.16 -0.36
CA ALA A 33 8.17 7.34 0.20
C ALA A 33 7.94 8.44 -0.86
N THR A 34 8.90 8.60 -1.76
CA THR A 34 8.86 9.48 -2.93
C THR A 34 9.43 8.76 -4.16
N PRO A 35 9.10 9.18 -5.39
CA PRO A 35 9.50 8.46 -6.60
C PRO A 35 11.00 8.22 -6.78
N MET A 36 11.88 9.01 -6.17
CA MET A 36 13.34 8.88 -6.33
C MET A 36 14.04 8.05 -5.23
N LEU A 37 13.32 7.66 -4.17
CA LEU A 37 13.90 6.90 -3.07
C LEU A 37 13.78 5.39 -3.29
N VAL A 38 14.54 4.65 -2.47
CA VAL A 38 14.40 3.20 -2.32
C VAL A 38 13.08 2.90 -1.62
N HIS A 39 12.43 1.81 -2.01
CA HIS A 39 11.18 1.39 -1.39
C HIS A 39 11.42 0.70 -0.04
N THR A 40 10.44 0.81 0.86
CA THR A 40 10.44 0.10 2.15
C THR A 40 9.12 -0.60 2.36
N LEU A 41 9.09 -1.63 3.20
CA LEU A 41 7.84 -2.33 3.53
C LEU A 41 6.80 -1.39 4.17
N SER A 42 7.23 -0.42 4.98
CA SER A 42 6.31 0.59 5.54
C SER A 42 5.72 1.48 4.47
N ASP A 43 6.52 1.94 3.52
CA ASP A 43 6.04 2.77 2.42
C ASP A 43 5.08 1.99 1.52
N THR A 44 5.39 0.71 1.23
CA THR A 44 4.49 -0.24 0.55
C THR A 44 3.17 -0.38 1.29
N TYR A 45 3.20 -0.59 2.61
CA TYR A 45 1.99 -0.68 3.43
C TYR A 45 1.11 0.57 3.31
N TYR A 46 1.69 1.75 3.54
CA TYR A 46 0.92 2.99 3.50
C TYR A 46 0.42 3.32 2.09
N ALA A 47 1.21 3.06 1.04
CA ALA A 47 0.77 3.27 -0.33
C ALA A 47 -0.45 2.43 -0.68
N ILE A 48 -0.43 1.13 -0.34
CA ILE A 48 -1.54 0.20 -0.59
C ILE A 48 -2.80 0.63 0.16
N GLU A 49 -2.67 1.01 1.43
CA GLU A 49 -3.82 1.48 2.22
C GLU A 49 -4.38 2.82 1.70
N ILE A 50 -3.51 3.76 1.28
CA ILE A 50 -3.97 5.02 0.67
C ILE A 50 -4.74 4.73 -0.62
N LEU A 51 -4.19 3.90 -1.51
CA LEU A 51 -4.84 3.54 -2.78
C LEU A 51 -6.19 2.86 -2.54
N ALA A 52 -6.28 1.97 -1.56
CA ALA A 52 -7.53 1.31 -1.18
C ALA A 52 -8.60 2.30 -0.67
N ILE A 53 -8.20 3.27 0.15
CA ILE A 53 -9.09 4.32 0.65
C ILE A 53 -9.54 5.21 -0.50
N VAL A 54 -8.60 5.69 -1.34
CA VAL A 54 -8.90 6.54 -2.49
C VAL A 54 -9.84 5.85 -3.46
N GLN A 55 -9.64 4.56 -3.75
CA GLN A 55 -10.54 3.77 -4.57
C GLN A 55 -11.96 3.76 -3.99
N LYS A 56 -12.10 3.48 -2.70
CA LYS A 56 -13.40 3.45 -2.02
C LYS A 56 -14.10 4.80 -2.09
N LEU A 57 -13.35 5.90 -2.00
CA LEU A 57 -13.89 7.26 -2.04
C LEU A 57 -14.28 7.70 -3.47
N LEU A 58 -13.52 7.27 -4.49
CA LEU A 58 -13.83 7.57 -5.89
C LEU A 58 -14.95 6.68 -6.46
N ASN A 59 -15.27 5.56 -5.79
CA ASN A 59 -16.19 4.53 -6.29
C ASN A 59 -15.75 3.94 -7.66
N ASP A 60 -14.44 3.98 -7.93
CA ASP A 60 -13.85 3.47 -9.16
C ASP A 60 -13.63 1.95 -9.05
N GLY A 61 -14.43 1.17 -9.79
CA GLY A 61 -14.25 -0.28 -9.90
C GLY A 61 -12.98 -0.72 -10.63
N CYS A 62 -12.21 0.22 -11.21
CA CYS A 62 -11.07 -0.06 -12.09
C CYS A 62 -9.70 -0.13 -11.36
N ALA A 63 -9.63 0.24 -10.08
CA ALA A 63 -8.35 0.41 -9.36
C ALA A 63 -7.79 -0.89 -8.72
N GLU A 64 -8.48 -2.03 -8.87
CA GLU A 64 -7.94 -3.32 -8.39
C GLU A 64 -6.65 -3.74 -9.12
N SER A 65 -6.40 -3.21 -10.31
CA SER A 65 -5.21 -3.53 -11.11
C SER A 65 -3.87 -3.18 -10.44
N PHE A 66 -3.83 -2.15 -9.59
CA PHE A 66 -2.61 -1.80 -8.84
C PHE A 66 -2.45 -2.59 -7.54
N LEU A 67 -3.56 -3.00 -6.93
CA LEU A 67 -3.53 -3.77 -5.69
C LEU A 67 -3.10 -5.22 -5.96
N VAL A 68 -3.36 -5.78 -7.15
CA VAL A 68 -3.07 -7.19 -7.47
C VAL A 68 -1.81 -7.36 -8.33
N HIS A 69 -0.87 -6.41 -8.31
CA HIS A 69 0.36 -6.58 -9.10
C HIS A 69 1.19 -7.77 -8.58
N GLU A 70 1.48 -8.75 -9.44
CA GLU A 70 2.22 -9.96 -9.07
C GLU A 70 3.58 -9.62 -8.43
N ALA A 71 4.26 -8.57 -8.92
CA ALA A 71 5.51 -8.10 -8.34
C ALA A 71 5.35 -7.70 -6.86
N THR A 72 4.25 -7.03 -6.48
CA THR A 72 3.99 -6.66 -5.08
C THR A 72 3.83 -7.89 -4.21
N GLN A 73 3.12 -8.92 -4.70
CA GLN A 73 2.96 -10.17 -3.97
C GLN A 73 4.30 -10.89 -3.81
N ALA A 74 5.10 -10.96 -4.86
CA ALA A 74 6.44 -11.54 -4.84
C ALA A 74 7.36 -10.80 -3.84
N TYR A 75 7.32 -9.48 -3.83
CA TYR A 75 8.03 -8.63 -2.87
C TYR A 75 7.67 -8.96 -1.42
N LEU A 76 6.37 -9.04 -1.10
CA LEU A 76 5.88 -9.35 0.24
C LEU A 76 6.25 -10.77 0.69
N VAL A 77 6.14 -11.76 -0.20
CA VAL A 77 6.56 -13.13 0.09
C VAL A 77 8.07 -13.21 0.34
N GLY A 78 8.87 -12.42 -0.39
CA GLY A 78 10.30 -12.26 -0.14
C GLY A 78 10.60 -11.76 1.28
N PHE A 79 9.88 -10.72 1.73
CA PHE A 79 10.00 -10.18 3.09
C PHE A 79 9.54 -11.16 4.18
N ALA A 80 8.49 -11.94 3.93
CA ALA A 80 7.98 -12.94 4.87
C ALA A 80 9.03 -13.98 5.27
N ARG A 81 9.94 -14.33 4.35
CA ARG A 81 11.06 -15.24 4.62
C ARG A 81 12.07 -14.67 5.63
N GLN A 82 12.13 -13.35 5.78
CA GLN A 82 13.05 -12.63 6.68
C GLN A 82 12.35 -12.11 7.96
N LYS A 83 11.13 -12.56 8.25
CA LYS A 83 10.27 -12.02 9.31
C LYS A 83 10.87 -12.03 10.71
N ASN A 84 11.87 -12.87 10.99
CA ASN A 84 12.48 -12.97 12.32
C ASN A 84 13.43 -11.80 12.61
N THR A 85 13.94 -11.13 11.58
CA THR A 85 14.96 -10.08 11.69
C THR A 85 14.37 -8.67 11.69
N ILE A 86 13.08 -8.52 11.35
CA ILE A 86 12.44 -7.21 11.23
C ILE A 86 11.80 -6.72 12.55
N PRO A 87 11.72 -5.41 12.80
CA PRO A 87 11.04 -4.86 13.98
C PRO A 87 9.55 -5.24 14.04
N ALA A 88 8.99 -5.37 15.25
CA ALA A 88 7.61 -5.80 15.47
C ALA A 88 6.57 -4.98 14.68
N ARG A 89 6.73 -3.65 14.61
CA ARG A 89 5.85 -2.77 13.81
C ARG A 89 5.81 -3.18 12.33
N ILE A 90 6.97 -3.51 11.77
CA ILE A 90 7.11 -3.93 10.37
C ILE A 90 6.48 -5.31 10.17
N LYS A 91 6.59 -6.21 11.16
CA LYS A 91 5.87 -7.50 11.15
C LYS A 91 4.36 -7.30 11.07
N CYS A 92 3.80 -6.41 11.89
CA CYS A 92 2.37 -6.12 11.86
C CYS A 92 1.91 -5.61 10.48
N GLN A 93 2.67 -4.68 9.87
CA GLN A 93 2.39 -4.18 8.53
C GLN A 93 2.45 -5.30 7.48
N LEU A 94 3.50 -6.13 7.53
CA LEU A 94 3.65 -7.28 6.64
C LEU A 94 2.48 -8.26 6.77
N THR A 95 2.12 -8.64 7.99
CA THR A 95 1.01 -9.57 8.25
C THR A 95 -0.32 -9.01 7.73
N ALA A 96 -0.57 -7.71 7.92
CA ALA A 96 -1.77 -7.06 7.38
C ALA A 96 -1.83 -7.15 5.84
N LEU A 97 -0.70 -6.89 5.15
CA LEU A 97 -0.63 -7.02 3.70
C LEU A 97 -0.78 -8.47 3.23
N LEU A 98 -0.12 -9.43 3.87
CA LEU A 98 -0.24 -10.84 3.51
C LEU A 98 -1.70 -11.31 3.64
N HIS A 99 -2.38 -10.94 4.73
CA HIS A 99 -3.79 -11.25 4.89
C HIS A 99 -4.67 -10.58 3.83
N ARG A 100 -4.39 -9.31 3.50
CA ARG A 100 -5.11 -8.55 2.46
C ARG A 100 -5.04 -9.25 1.10
N PHE A 101 -3.89 -9.84 0.76
CA PHE A 101 -3.68 -10.53 -0.51
C PHE A 101 -3.92 -12.04 -0.44
N SER A 102 -4.46 -12.56 0.66
CA SER A 102 -4.61 -14.02 0.88
C SER A 102 -3.31 -14.81 0.68
N LEU A 103 -2.17 -14.20 1.01
CA LEU A 103 -0.84 -14.79 0.86
C LEU A 103 -0.45 -15.61 2.10
N PRO A 104 0.44 -16.62 1.94
CA PRO A 104 0.82 -17.50 3.05
C PRO A 104 1.61 -16.76 4.14
N VAL A 105 1.17 -16.92 5.40
CA VAL A 105 1.84 -16.43 6.61
C VAL A 105 2.56 -17.61 7.27
N LYS A 106 3.61 -18.16 6.64
CA LYS A 106 4.40 -19.26 7.23
C LYS A 106 5.70 -18.80 7.85
#